data_AF-A0A5B8N332-F1
#
_entry.id   AF-A0A5B8N332-F1
#
_cell.length_a   1.000
_cell.length_b   1.000
_cell.length_c   1.000
_cell.angle_alpha   90.00
_cell.angle_beta   90.00
_cell.angle_gamma   90.00
#
_symmetry.space_group_name_H-M   'P 1'
#
loop_
_entity.id
_entity.type
_entity.pdbx_description
1 polymer ?
#
loop_
_entity_poly.entity_id
_entity_poly.type
_entity_poly.pdbx_seq_one_letter_code
_entity_poly.pdbx_strand_id
1 'polypeptide(L)'
;MGNVYVRLTRKGVRTAQFQIRGWNPVSGNRWSQTIDVDAGPDGDVELATVQKMIEWIRAHYSGDFNWESHRLDRVFTLSARPRDNAELQSFLMQEFFSG
;
A
#
# COMPACT_ATOMS: atom_id res chain seq x y z
N MET A 1 14.51 4.06 -10.94
CA MET A 1 13.62 4.22 -9.77
C MET A 1 13.44 2.85 -9.15
N GLY A 2 13.46 2.73 -7.81
CA GLY A 2 13.05 1.47 -7.17
C GLY A 2 11.55 1.40 -6.98
N ASN A 3 11.01 0.19 -6.83
CA ASN A 3 9.58 -0.06 -6.74
C ASN A 3 9.08 0.03 -5.29
N VAL A 4 7.79 0.26 -5.12
CA VAL A 4 7.04 0.04 -3.88
C VAL A 4 6.64 -1.44 -3.81
N TYR A 5 6.92 -2.06 -2.68
CA TYR A 5 6.61 -3.46 -2.37
C TYR A 5 5.85 -3.53 -1.04
N VAL A 6 4.76 -4.29 -1.01
CA VAL A 6 3.98 -4.52 0.20
C VAL A 6 3.75 -6.01 0.43
N ARG A 7 3.88 -6.42 1.69
CA ARG A 7 3.53 -7.76 2.16
C ARG A 7 2.56 -7.65 3.33
N LEU A 8 1.37 -8.22 3.17
CA LEU A 8 0.46 -8.45 4.29
C LEU A 8 1.06 -9.53 5.20
N THR A 9 1.30 -9.20 6.48
CA THR A 9 1.91 -10.08 7.48
C THR A 9 0.85 -10.81 8.30
N ARG A 10 -0.24 -10.10 8.64
CA ARG A 10 -1.37 -10.59 9.44
C ARG A 10 -2.66 -9.89 9.00
N LYS A 11 -3.77 -10.63 8.96
CA LYS A 11 -5.14 -10.09 9.00
C LYS A 11 -5.93 -10.85 10.07
N GLY A 12 -6.55 -10.13 10.99
CA GLY A 12 -7.60 -10.60 11.89
C GLY A 12 -8.90 -9.83 11.64
N VAL A 13 -9.92 -10.05 12.48
CA VAL A 13 -11.27 -9.47 12.26
C VAL A 13 -11.28 -7.93 12.30
N ARG A 14 -10.50 -7.31 13.19
CA ARG A 14 -10.43 -5.85 13.37
C ARG A 14 -9.04 -5.25 13.17
N THR A 15 -8.00 -6.09 13.16
CA THR A 15 -6.60 -5.63 13.11
C THR A 15 -5.83 -6.34 12.02
N ALA A 16 -4.95 -5.61 11.35
CA ALA A 16 -4.03 -6.15 10.36
C ALA A 16 -2.62 -5.61 10.61
N GLN A 17 -1.64 -6.26 10.00
CA GLN A 17 -0.26 -5.76 9.96
C GLN A 17 0.30 -6.03 8.57
N PHE A 18 0.96 -5.04 7.99
CA PHE A 18 1.70 -5.18 6.75
C PHE A 18 3.11 -4.61 6.87
N GLN A 19 4.04 -5.18 6.12
CA GLN A 19 5.35 -4.60 5.86
C GLN A 19 5.30 -3.90 4.50
N ILE A 20 5.66 -2.61 4.48
CA ILE A 20 5.77 -1.81 3.26
C ILE A 20 7.22 -1.38 3.06
N ARG A 21 7.70 -1.45 1.83
CA ARG A 21 9.05 -1.09 1.42
C ARG A 21 9.01 -0.24 0.16
N GLY A 22 10.06 0.54 -0.03
CA GLY A 22 10.30 1.19 -1.30
C GLY A 22 11.61 1.95 -1.34
N TRP A 23 11.73 2.82 -2.33
CA TRP A 23 12.96 3.52 -2.65
C TRP A 23 12.83 5.01 -2.38
N ASN A 24 13.72 5.57 -1.55
CA ASN A 24 13.81 7.01 -1.42
C ASN A 24 14.76 7.56 -2.51
N PRO A 25 14.26 8.30 -3.52
CA PRO A 25 15.11 8.84 -4.58
C PRO A 25 16.02 9.98 -4.12
N VAL A 26 15.73 10.62 -2.98
CA VAL A 26 16.50 11.76 -2.43
C VAL A 26 17.69 11.28 -1.60
N SER A 27 17.52 10.23 -0.78
CA SER A 27 18.59 9.68 0.05
C SER A 27 19.30 8.47 -0.55
N GLY A 28 18.81 7.91 -1.66
CA GLY A 28 19.37 6.72 -2.30
C GLY A 28 19.24 5.44 -1.46
N ASN A 29 18.44 5.45 -0.39
CA ASN A 29 18.31 4.33 0.53
C ASN A 29 16.98 3.58 0.34
N ARG A 30 17.01 2.28 0.61
CA ARG A 30 15.80 1.46 0.73
C ARG A 30 15.19 1.66 2.10
N TRP A 31 13.87 1.72 2.16
CA TRP A 31 13.14 1.74 3.41
C TRP A 31 12.24 0.53 3.57
N SER A 32 11.89 0.29 4.83
CA SER A 32 10.98 -0.74 5.27
C SER A 32 10.30 -0.23 6.53
N GLN A 33 8.97 -0.21 6.54
CA GLN A 33 8.17 0.07 7.73
C GLN A 33 7.19 -1.08 7.94
N THR A 34 7.06 -1.54 9.18
CA THR A 34 5.93 -2.38 9.60
C THR A 34 4.85 -1.45 10.11
N ILE A 35 3.63 -1.61 9.62
CA ILE A 35 2.48 -0.78 9.97
C ILE A 35 1.41 -1.71 10.53
N ASP A 36 1.02 -1.44 11.78
CA ASP A 36 -0.16 -2.02 12.42
C ASP A 36 -1.40 -1.18 12.07
N VAL A 37 -2.51 -1.87 11.85
CA VAL A 37 -3.80 -1.30 11.47
C VAL A 37 -4.84 -1.79 12.46
N ASP A 38 -5.63 -0.86 12.99
CA ASP A 38 -6.86 -1.15 13.73
C ASP A 38 -8.02 -0.44 13.03
N ALA A 39 -9.06 -1.19 12.68
CA ALA A 39 -10.26 -0.67 12.04
C ALA A 39 -11.23 -0.03 13.06
N GLY A 40 -11.02 -0.25 14.36
CA GLY A 40 -11.94 0.11 15.42
C GLY A 40 -13.17 -0.80 15.50
N PRO A 41 -14.17 -0.43 16.33
CA PRO A 41 -15.46 -1.09 16.36
C PRO A 41 -16.17 -0.96 15.01
N ASP A 42 -16.72 -2.07 14.51
CA ASP A 42 -17.54 -2.16 13.29
C ASP A 42 -16.89 -1.65 11.98
N GLY A 43 -15.58 -1.36 12.01
CA GLY A 43 -14.80 -0.95 10.85
C GLY A 43 -14.36 -2.13 9.97
N ASP A 44 -14.27 -1.87 8.67
CA ASP A 44 -13.70 -2.79 7.69
C ASP A 44 -12.15 -2.74 7.76
N VAL A 45 -11.56 -3.85 8.21
CA VAL A 45 -10.10 -4.02 8.34
C VAL A 45 -9.37 -4.02 7.00
N GLU A 46 -10.00 -4.44 5.91
CA GLU A 46 -9.39 -4.46 4.58
C GLU A 46 -9.34 -3.04 4.01
N LEU A 47 -10.46 -2.31 4.12
CA LEU A 47 -10.54 -0.90 3.77
C LEU A 47 -9.54 -0.04 4.59
N ALA A 48 -9.52 -0.20 5.92
CA ALA A 48 -8.59 0.51 6.80
C ALA A 48 -7.13 0.20 6.45
N THR A 49 -6.84 -1.05 6.07
CA THR A 49 -5.50 -1.48 5.63
C THR A 49 -5.08 -0.80 4.34
N VAL A 50 -5.96 -0.76 3.32
CA VAL A 50 -5.67 -0.05 2.06
C VAL A 50 -5.54 1.45 2.29
N GLN A 51 -6.38 2.07 3.12
CA GLN A 51 -6.24 3.48 3.48
C GLN A 51 -4.87 3.79 4.09
N LYS A 52 -4.38 2.96 5.02
CA LYS A 52 -3.04 3.13 5.61
C LYS A 52 -1.89 2.93 4.61
N MET A 53 -2.05 2.06 3.61
CA MET A 53 -1.09 1.96 2.50
C MET A 53 -1.07 3.25 1.66
N ILE A 54 -2.24 3.79 1.30
CA ILE A 54 -2.36 5.03 0.53
C ILE A 54 -1.78 6.22 1.29
N GLU A 55 -1.98 6.30 2.61
CA GLU A 55 -1.36 7.30 3.48
C GLU A 55 0.19 7.26 3.41
N TRP A 56 0.82 6.09 3.56
CA TRP A 56 2.30 6.00 3.46
C TRP A 56 2.80 6.34 2.06
N ILE A 57 2.12 5.86 1.02
CA ILE A 57 2.44 6.19 -0.37
C ILE A 57 2.40 7.70 -0.58
N ARG A 58 1.31 8.38 -0.18
CA ARG A 58 1.17 9.85 -0.34
C ARG A 58 2.14 10.68 0.50
N ALA A 59 2.58 10.16 1.64
CA ALA A 59 3.61 10.81 2.45
C ALA A 59 4.99 10.87 1.75
N HIS A 60 5.21 10.08 0.69
CA HIS A 60 6.53 9.96 0.03
C HIS A 60 6.51 10.11 -1.50
N TYR A 61 5.36 9.89 -2.14
CA TYR A 61 5.16 10.00 -3.57
C TYR A 61 4.01 10.98 -3.84
N SER A 62 4.27 12.03 -4.61
CA SER A 62 3.29 13.07 -4.96
C SER A 62 2.66 12.92 -6.35
N GLY A 63 3.16 11.96 -7.14
CA GLY A 63 2.77 11.71 -8.53
C GLY A 63 2.75 10.23 -8.84
N ASP A 64 3.28 9.85 -10.00
CA ASP A 64 3.34 8.45 -10.43
C ASP A 64 4.48 7.70 -9.73
N PHE A 65 4.24 6.43 -9.41
CA PHE A 65 5.20 5.54 -8.76
C PHE A 65 5.10 4.11 -9.31
N ASN A 66 6.20 3.38 -9.23
CA ASN A 66 6.26 1.98 -9.64
C ASN A 66 5.83 1.08 -8.46
N TRP A 67 4.82 0.24 -8.67
CA TRP A 67 4.35 -0.76 -7.73
C TRP A 67 4.72 -2.17 -8.20
N GLU A 68 5.30 -2.98 -7.32
CA GLU A 68 5.62 -4.39 -7.58
C GLU A 68 4.47 -5.29 -7.13
N SER A 69 3.70 -5.82 -8.09
CA SER A 69 2.61 -6.75 -7.81
C SER A 69 3.16 -8.17 -7.74
N HIS A 70 2.92 -8.85 -6.62
CA HIS A 70 3.27 -10.25 -6.42
C HIS A 70 2.09 -11.20 -6.59
N ARG A 71 0.87 -10.67 -6.78
CA ARG A 71 -0.25 -11.43 -7.34
C ARG A 71 -0.09 -11.64 -8.85
N LEU A 72 0.47 -10.67 -9.56
CA LEU A 72 0.57 -10.64 -11.02
C LEU A 72 2.02 -10.69 -11.56
N ASP A 73 3.00 -10.90 -10.67
CA ASP A 73 4.45 -11.00 -10.94
C ASP A 73 4.99 -9.93 -11.91
N ARG A 74 4.55 -8.67 -11.73
CA ARG A 74 4.90 -7.57 -12.63
C ARG A 74 4.83 -6.20 -11.97
N VAL A 75 5.52 -5.23 -12.60
CA VAL A 75 5.50 -3.82 -12.17
C VAL A 75 4.37 -3.07 -12.86
N PHE A 76 3.66 -2.23 -12.08
CA PHE A 76 2.65 -1.29 -12.55
C PHE A 76 3.08 0.15 -12.26
N THR A 77 2.71 1.09 -13.12
CA THR A 77 2.76 2.52 -12.79
C THR A 77 1.41 2.92 -12.20
N LEU A 78 1.39 3.39 -10.96
CA LEU A 78 0.21 3.87 -10.25
C LEU A 78 0.36 5.35 -9.88
N SER A 79 -0.75 6.05 -9.66
CA SER A 79 -0.74 7.47 -9.25
C SER A 79 -1.05 7.62 -7.77
N ALA A 80 -0.19 8.33 -7.04
CA ALA A 80 -0.43 8.70 -5.63
C ALA A 80 -1.37 9.92 -5.49
N ARG A 81 -1.73 10.60 -6.58
CA ARG A 81 -2.45 11.88 -6.52
C ARG A 81 -3.84 11.74 -5.87
N PRO A 82 -4.35 12.76 -5.15
CA PRO A 82 -5.67 12.70 -4.52
C PRO A 82 -6.82 12.42 -5.48
N ARG A 83 -6.77 12.97 -6.70
CA ARG A 83 -7.79 12.77 -7.75
C ARG A 83 -7.91 11.31 -8.21
N ASP A 84 -6.86 10.52 -8.07
CA ASP A 84 -6.77 9.15 -8.59
C ASP A 84 -7.04 8.12 -7.45
N ASN A 85 -7.61 8.58 -6.31
CA ASN A 85 -7.83 7.77 -5.11
C ASN A 85 -8.67 6.52 -5.34
N ALA A 86 -9.76 6.64 -6.10
CA ALA A 86 -10.69 5.53 -6.32
C ALA A 86 -10.00 4.37 -7.08
N GLU A 87 -9.22 4.70 -8.12
CA GLU A 87 -8.45 3.72 -8.89
C GLU A 87 -7.38 3.05 -8.03
N LEU A 88 -6.56 3.85 -7.32
CA LEU A 88 -5.52 3.32 -6.42
C LEU A 88 -6.09 2.41 -5.33
N GLN A 89 -7.20 2.82 -4.70
CA GLN A 89 -7.87 2.03 -3.67
C GLN A 89 -8.44 0.73 -4.25
N SER A 90 -9.11 0.78 -5.41
CA SER A 90 -9.64 -0.41 -6.08
C SER A 90 -8.53 -1.39 -6.47
N PHE A 91 -7.41 -0.89 -6.99
CA PHE A 91 -6.24 -1.72 -7.32
C PHE A 91 -5.68 -2.41 -6.06
N LEU A 92 -5.47 -1.67 -4.98
CA LEU A 92 -4.91 -2.23 -3.74
C LEU A 92 -5.86 -3.22 -3.04
N MET A 93 -7.18 -2.96 -3.05
CA MET A 93 -8.17 -3.95 -2.59
C MET A 93 -8.08 -5.25 -3.43
N GLN A 94 -7.94 -5.14 -4.75
CA GLN A 94 -7.79 -6.30 -5.62
C GLN A 94 -6.46 -7.04 -5.44
N GLU A 95 -5.38 -6.33 -5.09
CA GLU A 95 -4.06 -6.93 -4.92
C GLU A 95 -3.94 -7.78 -3.65
N PHE A 96 -4.64 -7.41 -2.57
CA PHE A 96 -4.54 -8.09 -1.27
C PHE A 96 -5.76 -8.89 -0.86
N PHE A 97 -6.96 -8.55 -1.33
CA PHE A 97 -8.23 -9.05 -0.78
C PHE A 97 -9.20 -9.62 -1.81
N SER A 98 -9.02 -9.34 -3.11
CA SER A 98 -9.75 -10.06 -4.18
C SER A 98 -9.01 -11.34 -4.55
N GLY A 99 -9.46 -12.46 -3.97
CA GLY A 99 -9.18 -13.81 -4.47
C GLY A 99 -10.04 -14.16 -5.67
#